data_AF-A0A0D0DIJ3-F1
#
_entry.id   AF-A0A0D0DIJ3-F1
#
_cell.length_a   1.000
_cell.length_b   1.000
_cell.length_c   1.000
_cell.angle_alpha   90.00
_cell.angle_beta   90.00
_cell.angle_gamma   90.00
#
_symmetry.space_group_name_H-M   'P 1'
#
loop_
_entity.id
_entity.type
_entity.pdbx_description
1 polymer ?
#
loop_
_entity_poly.entity_id
_entity_poly.type
_entity_poly.pdbx_seq_one_letter_code
_entity_poly.pdbx_strand_id
1 'polypeptide(L)'
;VVLPTPNQACTDASHPTLTEIQQHTLEKFGVWPCLWQLKVVEALSKGDKDIVCTASTGMSKTLSFWLPLLFCPEYIQIVVTPLNMLGKQNAASLVRAGIQAIAINSETSTLSSFTLSIMTKSLN
;
A
#
# COMPACT_ATOMS: atom_id res chain seq x y z
N VAL A 1 24.29 19.68 -3.55
CA VAL A 1 23.82 18.65 -2.60
C VAL A 1 23.08 17.61 -3.42
N VAL A 2 23.66 16.43 -3.61
CA VAL A 2 22.95 15.31 -4.24
C VAL A 2 21.99 14.79 -3.17
N LEU A 3 20.69 15.00 -3.37
CA LEU A 3 19.68 14.41 -2.50
C LEU A 3 19.78 12.89 -2.65
N PRO A 4 19.78 12.11 -1.55
CA PRO A 4 19.69 10.66 -1.65
C PRO A 4 18.44 10.29 -2.47
N THR A 5 18.56 9.23 -3.27
CA THR A 5 17.44 8.69 -4.05
C THR A 5 16.26 8.44 -3.10
N PRO A 6 15.03 8.94 -3.38
CA PRO A 6 13.92 8.93 -2.42
C PRO A 6 13.41 7.58 -1.90
N ASN A 7 14.03 6.46 -2.30
CA ASN A 7 13.45 5.12 -2.17
C ASN A 7 14.42 4.08 -1.57
N GLN A 8 15.57 4.48 -1.03
CA GLN A 8 16.52 3.54 -0.40
C GLN A 8 16.43 3.59 1.12
N ALA A 9 15.46 2.89 1.72
CA ALA A 9 15.44 2.69 3.17
C ALA A 9 14.65 1.45 3.67
N CYS A 10 14.37 0.44 2.84
CA CYS A 10 14.02 -0.89 3.36
C CYS A 10 15.27 -1.75 3.35
N THR A 11 16.33 -1.30 4.03
CA THR A 11 17.60 -2.03 4.07
C THR A 11 17.65 -3.06 5.20
N ASP A 12 16.74 -2.98 6.19
CA ASP A 12 16.77 -3.86 7.37
C ASP A 12 15.46 -4.65 7.61
N ALA A 13 14.45 -4.49 6.77
CA ALA A 13 13.26 -5.34 6.81
C ALA A 13 13.54 -6.62 6.02
N SER A 14 13.67 -7.75 6.73
CA SER A 14 13.53 -9.09 6.14
C SER A 14 12.39 -9.07 5.13
N HIS A 15 12.69 -9.24 3.83
CA HIS A 15 11.67 -9.25 2.79
C HIS A 15 10.61 -10.29 3.17
N PRO A 16 9.31 -9.93 3.16
CA PRO A 16 8.27 -10.84 3.60
C PRO A 16 8.23 -12.05 2.67
N THR A 17 8.22 -13.24 3.27
CA THR A 17 8.02 -14.50 2.55
C THR A 17 6.61 -14.56 1.97
N LEU A 18 6.42 -15.38 0.93
CA LEU A 18 5.09 -15.54 0.31
C LEU A 18 4.03 -16.01 1.32
N THR A 19 4.43 -16.83 2.30
CA THR A 19 3.56 -17.33 3.37
C THR A 19 3.14 -16.19 4.32
N GLU A 20 4.08 -15.33 4.72
CA GLU A 20 3.76 -14.14 5.52
C GLU A 20 2.81 -13.22 4.76
N ILE A 21 3.05 -13.00 3.46
CA ILE A 21 2.14 -12.21 2.62
C ILE A 21 0.74 -12.80 2.64
N GLN A 22 0.59 -14.12 2.45
CA GLN A 22 -0.72 -14.79 2.51
C GLN A 22 -1.41 -14.63 3.86
N GLN A 23 -0.69 -14.92 4.95
CA GLN A 23 -1.25 -14.90 6.30
C GLN A 23 -1.74 -13.50 6.69
N HIS A 24 -0.87 -12.49 6.55
CA HIS A 24 -1.24 -11.11 6.87
C HIS A 24 -2.37 -10.58 5.97
N THR A 25 -2.42 -11.01 4.71
CA THR A 25 -3.53 -10.67 3.81
C THR A 25 -4.86 -11.26 4.29
N LEU A 26 -4.85 -12.53 4.70
CA LEU A 26 -6.05 -13.19 5.22
C LEU A 26 -6.52 -12.50 6.52
N GLU A 27 -5.60 -12.19 7.43
CA GLU A 27 -5.92 -11.52 8.70
C GLU A 27 -6.48 -10.11 8.52
N LYS A 28 -5.94 -9.32 7.58
CA LYS A 28 -6.31 -7.90 7.40
C LYS A 28 -7.45 -7.68 6.42
N PHE A 29 -7.53 -8.49 5.37
CA PHE A 29 -8.48 -8.30 4.28
C PHE A 29 -9.48 -9.45 4.17
N GLY A 30 -9.32 -10.56 4.90
CA GLY A 30 -10.23 -11.70 4.86
C GLY A 30 -10.19 -12.48 3.54
N VAL A 31 -9.13 -12.29 2.73
CA VAL A 31 -9.01 -12.89 1.39
C VAL A 31 -7.68 -13.59 1.23
N TRP A 32 -7.65 -14.65 0.42
CA TRP A 32 -6.42 -15.34 0.05
C TRP A 32 -5.86 -14.78 -1.26
N PRO A 33 -4.65 -14.20 -1.27
CA PRO A 33 -4.06 -13.69 -2.49
C PRO A 33 -3.62 -14.82 -3.42
N CYS A 34 -3.82 -14.63 -4.72
CA CYS A 34 -3.36 -15.57 -5.74
C CYS A 34 -1.88 -15.36 -6.07
N LEU A 35 -1.27 -16.33 -6.77
CA LEU A 35 0.17 -16.38 -6.98
C LEU A 35 0.75 -15.11 -7.64
N TRP A 36 0.08 -14.54 -8.65
CA TRP A 36 0.61 -13.35 -9.32
C TRP A 36 0.51 -12.11 -8.41
N GLN A 37 -0.47 -12.01 -7.52
CA GLN A 37 -0.56 -10.93 -6.54
C GLN A 37 0.62 -11.00 -5.59
N LEU A 38 0.97 -12.20 -5.12
CA LEU A 38 2.14 -12.43 -4.27
C LEU A 38 3.44 -12.03 -4.95
N LYS A 39 3.62 -12.41 -6.23
CA LYS A 39 4.80 -12.03 -7.03
C LYS A 39 4.94 -10.52 -7.21
N VAL A 40 3.83 -9.79 -7.34
CA VAL A 40 3.86 -8.32 -7.40
C VAL A 40 4.36 -7.76 -6.08
N VAL A 41 3.87 -8.25 -4.94
CA VAL A 41 4.33 -7.79 -3.62
C VAL A 41 5.80 -8.10 -3.41
N GLU A 42 6.23 -9.32 -3.71
CA GLU A 42 7.64 -9.70 -3.62
C GLU A 42 8.53 -8.77 -4.47
N ALA A 43 8.11 -8.45 -5.69
CA ALA A 43 8.84 -7.53 -6.55
C ALA A 43 8.87 -6.09 -6.01
N LEU A 44 7.74 -5.60 -5.47
CA LEU A 44 7.67 -4.28 -4.86
C LEU A 44 8.50 -4.19 -3.57
N SER A 45 8.53 -5.24 -2.76
CA SER A 45 9.34 -5.31 -1.54
C SER A 45 10.85 -5.30 -1.80
N LYS A 46 11.29 -5.69 -3.01
CA LYS A 46 12.71 -5.55 -3.42
C LYS A 46 13.08 -4.10 -3.74
N GLY A 47 12.13 -3.30 -4.19
CA GLY A 47 12.28 -1.85 -4.38
C GLY A 47 13.30 -1.43 -5.45
N ASP A 48 13.80 -2.36 -6.26
CA ASP A 48 14.88 -2.13 -7.23
C ASP A 48 14.39 -1.88 -8.66
N LYS A 49 13.08 -2.00 -8.92
CA LYS A 49 12.49 -1.98 -10.27
C LYS A 49 11.09 -1.35 -10.30
N ASP A 50 10.76 -0.77 -11.44
CA ASP A 50 9.39 -0.41 -11.79
C ASP A 50 8.60 -1.65 -12.24
N ILE A 51 7.39 -1.82 -11.72
CA ILE A 51 6.56 -3.01 -11.95
C ILE A 51 5.29 -2.66 -12.73
N VAL A 52 5.10 -3.33 -13.87
CA VAL A 52 3.85 -3.27 -14.65
C VAL A 52 3.09 -4.59 -14.49
N CYS A 53 1.91 -4.53 -13.87
CA CYS A 53 1.03 -5.68 -13.69
C CYS A 53 -0.15 -5.62 -14.67
N THR A 54 -0.32 -6.66 -15.49
CA THR A 54 -1.45 -6.82 -16.41
C THR A 54 -2.34 -7.98 -15.95
N ALA A 55 -3.61 -7.70 -15.70
CA ALA A 55 -4.62 -8.72 -15.39
C ALA A 55 -6.00 -8.23 -15.84
N SER A 56 -6.96 -9.14 -16.05
CA SER A 56 -8.32 -8.80 -16.48
C SER A 56 -9.12 -8.08 -15.39
N THR A 57 -10.18 -7.39 -15.79
CA THR A 57 -11.14 -6.77 -14.85
C THR A 57 -11.80 -7.83 -13.97
N GLY A 58 -12.02 -7.52 -12.70
CA GLY A 58 -12.55 -8.47 -11.72
C GLY A 58 -11.49 -9.38 -11.08
N MET A 59 -10.24 -9.38 -11.55
CA MET A 59 -9.13 -10.14 -10.94
C MET A 59 -8.55 -9.49 -9.67
N SER A 60 -9.23 -8.52 -9.07
CA SER A 60 -8.77 -7.89 -7.81
C SER A 60 -7.35 -7.30 -7.87
N LYS A 61 -6.95 -6.70 -9.00
CA LYS A 61 -5.70 -5.94 -9.15
C LYS A 61 -5.46 -4.94 -8.03
N THR A 62 -6.54 -4.33 -7.55
CA THR A 62 -6.48 -3.34 -6.48
C THR A 62 -5.84 -3.88 -5.20
N LEU A 63 -6.06 -5.16 -4.88
CA LEU A 63 -5.47 -5.78 -3.69
C LEU A 63 -3.93 -5.69 -3.71
N SER A 64 -3.31 -5.90 -4.87
CA SER A 64 -1.84 -5.82 -5.03
C SER A 64 -1.26 -4.45 -4.70
N PHE A 65 -2.03 -3.37 -4.83
CA PHE A 65 -1.58 -2.06 -4.36
C PHE A 65 -1.49 -2.04 -2.84
N TRP A 66 -2.41 -2.66 -2.12
CA TRP A 66 -2.50 -2.53 -0.66
C TRP A 66 -1.59 -3.46 0.12
N LEU A 67 -1.26 -4.63 -0.43
CA LEU A 67 -0.46 -5.62 0.29
C LEU A 67 0.91 -5.12 0.76
N PRO A 68 1.68 -4.32 -0.01
CA PRO A 68 2.93 -3.73 0.48
C PRO A 68 2.80 -2.91 1.77
N LEU A 69 1.65 -2.25 2.00
CA LEU A 69 1.40 -1.46 3.22
C LEU A 69 1.41 -2.31 4.49
N LEU A 70 1.20 -3.63 4.38
CA LEU A 70 1.22 -4.53 5.54
C LEU A 70 2.63 -4.78 6.09
N PHE A 71 3.67 -4.55 5.26
CA PHE A 71 5.06 -4.89 5.57
C PHE A 71 5.97 -3.67 5.67
N CYS A 72 5.45 -2.50 5.28
CA CYS A 72 6.19 -1.25 5.20
C CYS A 72 5.46 -0.15 6.01
N PRO A 73 5.38 -0.27 7.36
CA PRO A 73 4.58 0.63 8.20
C PRO A 73 5.07 2.08 8.21
N GLU A 74 6.34 2.32 7.86
CA GLU A 74 6.93 3.66 7.78
C GLU A 74 6.67 4.37 6.44
N TYR A 75 6.06 3.68 5.48
CA TYR A 75 5.91 4.18 4.12
C TYR A 75 4.51 4.70 3.84
N ILE A 76 4.45 5.75 3.03
CA ILE A 76 3.20 6.28 2.48
C ILE A 76 3.08 5.79 1.05
N GLN A 77 1.92 5.21 0.71
CA GLN A 77 1.63 4.83 -0.66
C GLN A 77 0.69 5.84 -1.32
N ILE A 78 1.10 6.34 -2.47
CA ILE A 78 0.30 7.25 -3.29
C ILE A 78 -0.29 6.46 -4.46
N VAL A 79 -1.62 6.39 -4.52
CA VAL A 79 -2.35 5.75 -5.63
C VAL A 79 -3.13 6.79 -6.41
N VAL A 80 -2.73 6.97 -7.66
CA VAL A 80 -3.45 7.85 -8.60
C VAL A 80 -4.60 7.07 -9.22
N THR A 81 -5.82 7.60 -9.09
CA THR A 81 -7.02 7.00 -9.70
C THR A 81 -7.68 8.00 -10.65
N PRO A 82 -8.26 7.54 -11.78
CA PRO A 82 -8.86 8.44 -12.76
C PRO A 82 -10.22 9.00 -12.31
N LEU A 83 -10.85 8.42 -11.29
CA LEU A 83 -12.19 8.79 -10.83
C LEU A 83 -12.22 9.03 -9.31
N ASN A 84 -12.77 10.18 -8.91
CA ASN A 84 -12.93 10.55 -7.49
C ASN A 84 -13.67 9.47 -6.68
N MET A 85 -14.68 8.83 -7.28
CA MET A 85 -15.46 7.77 -6.62
C MET A 85 -14.59 6.55 -6.29
N LEU A 86 -13.66 6.17 -7.15
CA LEU A 86 -12.74 5.06 -6.90
C LEU A 86 -11.79 5.40 -5.74
N GLY A 87 -11.26 6.63 -5.71
CA GLY A 87 -10.43 7.10 -4.59
C GLY A 87 -11.18 7.01 -3.25
N LYS A 88 -12.42 7.49 -3.19
CA LYS A 88 -13.27 7.41 -1.99
C LYS A 88 -13.54 5.95 -1.56
N GLN A 89 -13.84 5.07 -2.51
CA GLN A 89 -14.07 3.64 -2.24
C GLN A 89 -12.81 2.91 -1.73
N ASN A 90 -11.66 3.22 -2.31
CA ASN A 90 -10.37 2.65 -1.91
C ASN A 90 -10.00 3.08 -0.48
N ALA A 91 -10.08 4.38 -0.18
CA ALA A 91 -9.80 4.90 1.16
C ALA A 91 -10.72 4.27 2.22
N ALA A 92 -12.02 4.17 1.94
CA ALA A 92 -12.96 3.52 2.85
C ALA A 92 -12.64 2.04 3.07
N SER A 93 -12.14 1.34 2.06
CA SER A 93 -11.76 -0.08 2.17
C SER A 93 -10.50 -0.27 3.02
N LEU A 94 -9.51 0.61 2.89
CA LEU A 94 -8.31 0.61 3.74
C LEU A 94 -8.64 0.93 5.20
N VAL A 95 -9.50 1.92 5.44
CA VAL A 95 -9.96 2.25 6.80
C VAL A 95 -10.66 1.06 7.47
N ARG A 96 -11.49 0.32 6.73
CA ARG A 96 -12.11 -0.93 7.24
C ARG A 96 -11.08 -2.01 7.57
N ALA A 97 -9.95 -2.06 6.87
CA ALA A 97 -8.83 -2.94 7.18
C ALA A 97 -7.91 -2.41 8.30
N GLY A 98 -8.28 -1.29 8.94
CA GLY A 98 -7.49 -0.63 9.99
C GLY A 98 -6.26 0.12 9.48
N ILE A 99 -6.22 0.45 8.19
CA ILE A 99 -5.13 1.19 7.54
C ILE A 99 -5.59 2.63 7.30
N GLN A 100 -4.79 3.60 7.75
CA GLN A 100 -5.11 5.02 7.55
C GLN A 100 -4.99 5.38 6.06
N ALA A 101 -6.04 5.99 5.51
CA ALA A 101 -6.09 6.39 4.11
C ALA A 101 -6.96 7.63 3.92
N ILE A 102 -6.58 8.47 2.96
CA ILE A 102 -7.32 9.67 2.57
C ILE A 102 -7.41 9.75 1.04
N ALA A 103 -8.58 10.14 0.53
CA ALA A 103 -8.77 10.44 -0.88
C ALA A 103 -8.60 11.95 -1.11
N ILE A 104 -7.59 12.32 -1.91
CA ILE A 104 -7.32 13.71 -2.29
C ILE A 104 -7.95 13.99 -3.66
N ASN A 105 -8.78 15.04 -3.73
CA ASN A 105 -9.37 15.56 -4.96
C ASN A 105 -9.56 17.08 -4.83
N SER A 106 -10.22 17.72 -5.80
CA SER A 106 -10.46 19.17 -5.79
C SER A 106 -11.22 19.68 -4.56
N GLU A 107 -12.09 18.86 -3.96
CA GLU A 107 -12.89 19.21 -2.76
C GLU A 107 -12.09 19.05 -1.46
N THR A 108 -11.11 18.14 -1.43
CA THR A 108 -10.35 17.77 -0.23
C THR A 108 -8.90 18.28 -0.25
N SER A 109 -8.52 19.07 -1.26
CA SER A 109 -7.18 19.66 -1.38
C SER A 109 -6.99 20.84 -0.43
N THR A 110 -6.79 20.53 0.86
CA THR A 110 -6.49 21.52 1.91
C THR A 110 -5.13 21.21 2.53
N LEU A 111 -4.45 22.23 3.07
CA LEU A 111 -3.14 22.03 3.73
C LEU A 111 -3.23 20.95 4.83
N SER A 112 -4.31 20.93 5.60
CA SER A 112 -4.56 19.94 6.65
C SER A 112 -4.63 18.51 6.11
N SER A 113 -5.10 18.31 4.88
CA SER A 113 -5.20 16.99 4.24
C SER A 113 -3.85 16.45 3.78
N PHE A 114 -2.83 17.32 3.66
CA PHE A 114 -1.45 16.94 3.34
C PHE A 114 -0.56 16.79 4.60
N THR A 115 -1.05 17.20 5.77
CA THR A 115 -0.34 17.00 7.03
C THR A 115 -0.63 15.59 7.56
N LEU A 116 0.30 14.66 7.34
CA LEU A 116 0.23 13.31 7.90
C LEU A 116 0.96 13.28 9.26
N SER A 117 0.23 13.02 10.33
CA SER A 117 0.81 12.75 11.65
C SER A 117 0.98 11.23 11.81
N ILE A 118 2.23 10.75 11.83
CA ILE A 118 2.52 9.36 12.22
C ILE A 118 2.20 9.24 13.71
N MET A 119 1.05 8.66 14.06
CA MET A 119 0.78 8.26 15.43
C MET A 119 1.60 7.01 15.75
N THR A 120 2.78 7.18 16.33
CA THR A 120 3.49 6.08 16.98
C THR A 120 2.63 5.59 18.15
N LYS A 121 2.11 4.37 18.05
CA LYS A 121 1.56 3.69 19.22
C LYS A 121 2.71 3.50 20.19
N SER A 122 2.67 4.21 21.32
CA SER A 122 3.50 3.90 22.48
C SER A 122 3.14 2.47 22.91
N LEU A 123 4.04 1.52 22.66
CA LEU A 123 3.94 0.18 23.23
C LEU A 123 4.20 0.34 24.74
N ASN A 124 3.17 0.08 25.54
CA ASN A 124 3.30 -0.20 26.97
C ASN A 124 3.51 -1.69 27.17
#